data_AF-A0A816CCL6-F1
#
_entry.id   AF-A0A816CCL6-F1
#
_cell.length_a   1.000
_cell.length_b   1.000
_cell.length_c   1.000
_cell.angle_alpha   90.00
_cell.angle_beta   90.00
_cell.angle_gamma   90.00
#
_symmetry.space_group_name_H-M   'P 1'
#
loop_
_entity.id
_entity.type
_entity.pdbx_description
1 polymer ?
#
loop_
_entity_poly.entity_id
_entity_poly.type
_entity_poly.pdbx_seq_one_letter_code
_entity_poly.pdbx_strand_id
1 'polypeptide(L)'
;KRRSPHYLVDIAENPKQILEPIFGYASEPLLSLEEACEPLLPIVVRLPVYIHIAKEESKDPADGLTQEESAAIRLYTIEWDPDDDDPHASLYSRLNRTLKQAD
;
A
#
# COMPACT_ATOMS: atom_id res chain seq x y z
N LYS A 1 -25.27 -6.94 -17.61
CA LYS A 1 -24.01 -7.27 -16.90
C LYS A 1 -23.00 -6.15 -17.20
N ARG A 2 -22.97 -5.09 -16.38
CA ARG A 2 -22.08 -3.94 -16.58
C ARG A 2 -20.70 -4.32 -16.05
N ARG A 3 -19.71 -4.44 -16.93
CA ARG A 3 -18.29 -4.46 -16.54
C ARG A 3 -17.89 -3.00 -16.35
N SER A 4 -17.59 -2.61 -15.12
CA SER A 4 -17.03 -1.28 -14.82
C SER A 4 -15.66 -1.17 -15.51
N PRO A 5 -15.41 -0.14 -16.34
CA PRO A 5 -14.19 -0.01 -17.14
C PRO A 5 -13.00 0.59 -16.38
N HIS A 6 -13.10 0.77 -15.06
CA HIS A 6 -12.09 1.52 -14.28
C HIS A 6 -10.76 0.78 -14.05
N TYR A 7 -10.63 -0.50 -14.44
CA TYR A 7 -9.41 -1.29 -14.19
C TYR A 7 -8.44 -1.38 -15.38
N LEU A 8 -8.66 -0.66 -16.49
CA LEU A 8 -7.78 -0.68 -17.67
C LEU A 8 -7.02 0.63 -17.90
N VAL A 9 -7.01 1.53 -16.93
CA VAL A 9 -6.42 2.87 -17.08
C VAL A 9 -5.21 3.02 -16.16
N ASP A 10 -4.16 2.22 -16.32
CA ASP A 10 -2.85 2.60 -15.72
C ASP A 10 -1.61 1.89 -16.31
N ILE A 11 -1.69 1.24 -17.48
CA ILE A 11 -0.48 0.63 -18.10
C ILE A 11 0.13 1.56 -19.16
N ALA A 12 -0.67 2.44 -19.75
CA ALA A 12 -0.23 3.28 -20.87
C ALA A 12 0.63 4.49 -20.45
N GLU A 13 0.47 4.99 -19.22
CA GLU A 13 1.13 6.22 -18.73
C GLU A 13 2.19 5.98 -17.66
N ASN A 14 2.52 4.73 -17.32
CA ASN A 14 3.69 4.49 -16.50
C ASN A 14 4.94 4.67 -17.38
N PRO A 15 5.88 5.58 -17.03
CA PRO A 15 7.16 5.62 -17.72
C PRO A 15 7.74 4.22 -17.66
N LYS A 16 8.18 3.69 -18.81
CA LYS A 16 8.81 2.36 -18.93
C LYS A 16 10.23 2.36 -18.32
N GLN A 17 10.41 3.09 -17.23
CA GLN A 17 11.65 3.21 -16.52
C GLN A 17 11.82 1.92 -15.74
N ILE A 18 12.89 1.19 -16.05
CA ILE A 18 13.29 0.03 -15.29
C ILE A 18 13.87 0.57 -13.99
N LEU A 19 13.11 0.43 -12.90
CA LEU A 19 13.61 0.77 -11.57
C LEU A 19 14.64 -0.28 -11.15
N GLU A 20 15.76 0.15 -10.60
CA GLU A 20 16.73 -0.77 -10.02
C GLU A 20 16.12 -1.45 -8.79
N PRO A 21 16.36 -2.76 -8.57
CA PRO A 21 15.94 -3.42 -7.35
C PRO A 21 16.49 -2.68 -6.11
N ILE A 22 15.67 -2.56 -5.07
CA ILE A 22 16.14 -2.01 -3.81
C ILE A 22 17.04 -3.06 -3.14
N PHE A 23 18.33 -2.77 -3.04
CA PHE A 23 19.31 -3.64 -2.39
C PHE A 23 19.42 -3.33 -0.90
N GLY A 24 19.84 -4.32 -0.11
CA GLY A 24 20.17 -4.15 1.32
C GLY A 24 19.08 -4.58 2.30
N TYR A 25 17.81 -4.67 1.89
CA TYR A 25 16.72 -5.04 2.80
C TYR A 25 16.48 -6.55 2.94
N ALA A 26 17.08 -7.38 2.08
CA ALA A 26 16.85 -8.84 2.11
C ALA A 26 17.37 -9.52 3.39
N SER A 27 18.31 -8.89 4.10
CA SER A 27 18.89 -9.38 5.35
C SER A 27 18.41 -8.63 6.59
N GLU A 28 17.59 -7.58 6.41
CA GLU A 28 17.05 -6.82 7.52
C GLU A 28 15.93 -7.61 8.21
N PRO A 29 15.77 -7.49 9.54
CA PRO A 29 14.68 -8.14 10.24
C PRO A 29 13.34 -7.59 9.75
N LEU A 30 12.37 -8.50 9.58
CA LEU A 30 10.99 -8.11 9.34
C LEU A 30 10.44 -7.42 10.60
N LEU A 31 10.05 -6.17 10.43
CA LEU A 31 9.34 -5.40 11.44
C LEU A 31 7.85 -5.70 11.39
N SER A 32 7.14 -5.41 12.47
CA SER A 32 5.68 -5.35 12.41
C SER A 32 5.22 -4.24 11.45
N LEU A 33 4.02 -4.40 10.89
CA LEU A 33 3.41 -3.41 10.01
C LEU A 33 3.27 -2.05 10.71
N GLU A 34 3.00 -2.03 12.02
CA GLU A 34 2.94 -0.83 12.84
C GLU A 34 4.28 -0.10 12.89
N GLU A 35 5.37 -0.81 13.20
CA GLU A 35 6.72 -0.23 13.26
C GLU A 35 7.16 0.29 11.88
N ALA A 36 6.89 -0.47 10.82
CA ALA A 36 7.21 -0.05 9.46
C ALA A 36 6.44 1.22 9.04
N CYS A 37 5.22 1.40 9.54
CA CYS A 37 4.37 2.56 9.22
C CYS A 37 4.55 3.74 10.17
N GLU A 38 5.31 3.60 11.27
CA GLU A 38 5.51 4.65 12.27
C GLU A 38 5.93 6.00 11.65
N PRO A 39 6.86 6.06 10.67
CA PRO A 39 7.25 7.33 10.04
C PRO A 39 6.11 8.00 9.24
N LEU A 40 5.09 7.25 8.84
CA LEU A 40 3.98 7.73 8.02
C LEU A 40 2.79 8.23 8.85
N LEU A 41 2.69 7.85 10.14
CA LEU A 41 1.57 8.20 11.01
C LEU A 41 1.30 9.72 11.10
N PRO A 42 2.32 10.61 11.17
CA PRO A 42 2.07 12.05 11.20
C PRO A 42 1.55 12.64 9.87
N ILE A 43 1.75 11.91 8.76
CA ILE A 43 1.44 12.38 7.39
C ILE A 43 0.08 11.83 6.93
N VAL A 44 -0.24 10.62 7.34
CA VAL A 44 -1.43 9.88 6.90
C VAL A 44 -2.32 9.58 8.11
N VAL A 45 -3.17 10.55 8.45
CA VAL A 45 -3.98 10.55 9.69
C VAL A 45 -4.80 9.28 9.88
N ARG A 46 -5.37 8.72 8.80
CA ARG A 46 -6.23 7.52 8.85
C ARG A 46 -5.46 6.19 8.85
N LEU A 47 -4.13 6.23 8.69
CA LEU A 47 -3.31 5.04 8.57
C LEU A 47 -3.45 4.04 9.75
N PRO A 48 -3.54 4.45 11.03
CA PRO A 48 -3.76 3.52 12.14
C PRO A 48 -5.00 2.64 11.99
N VAL A 49 -6.11 3.21 11.49
CA VAL A 49 -7.37 2.48 11.30
C VAL A 49 -7.19 1.40 10.23
N TYR A 50 -6.54 1.75 9.13
CA TYR A 50 -6.33 0.82 8.03
C TYR A 50 -5.25 -0.22 8.31
N ILE A 51 -4.23 0.08 9.13
CA ILE A 51 -3.31 -0.94 9.66
C ILE A 51 -4.10 -1.98 10.45
N HIS A 52 -4.97 -1.54 11.37
CA HIS A 52 -5.78 -2.46 12.16
C HIS A 52 -6.67 -3.35 11.28
N ILE A 53 -7.39 -2.77 10.32
CA ILE A 53 -8.23 -3.51 9.38
C ILE A 53 -7.40 -4.54 8.60
N ALA A 54 -6.26 -4.11 8.04
CA ALA A 54 -5.41 -4.98 7.24
C ALA A 54 -4.88 -6.19 8.03
N LYS A 55 -4.52 -6.00 9.30
CA LYS A 55 -4.06 -7.09 10.19
C LYS A 55 -5.19 -8.04 10.58
N GLU A 56 -6.37 -7.51 10.87
CA GLU A 56 -7.55 -8.31 11.20
C GLU A 56 -7.95 -9.22 10.03
N GLU A 57 -7.88 -8.71 8.80
CA GLU A 57 -8.20 -9.46 7.59
C GLU A 57 -7.08 -10.42 7.13
N SER A 58 -5.91 -10.38 7.77
CA SER A 58 -4.71 -11.17 7.41
C SER A 58 -4.32 -12.22 8.45
N LYS A 59 -5.24 -12.60 9.36
CA LYS A 59 -4.97 -13.56 10.46
C LYS A 59 -4.62 -14.98 10.01
N ASP A 60 -5.10 -15.40 8.84
CA ASP A 60 -4.84 -16.74 8.27
C ASP A 60 -4.37 -16.59 6.82
N PRO A 61 -3.13 -16.14 6.61
CA PRO A 61 -2.61 -15.84 5.28
C PRO A 61 -2.38 -17.12 4.46
N ALA A 62 -2.69 -17.06 3.17
CA ALA A 62 -2.39 -18.13 2.22
C ALA A 62 -0.95 -18.02 1.70
N ASP A 63 -0.55 -19.00 0.88
CA ASP A 63 0.67 -18.92 0.05
C ASP A 63 2.00 -18.83 0.83
N GLY A 64 1.99 -19.20 2.11
CA GLY A 64 3.18 -19.24 2.95
C GLY A 64 3.64 -17.86 3.44
N LEU A 65 2.82 -16.83 3.29
CA LEU A 65 3.10 -15.50 3.82
C LEU A 65 2.96 -15.46 5.35
N THR A 66 3.74 -14.60 5.98
CA THR A 66 3.49 -14.19 7.36
C THR A 66 2.26 -13.28 7.42
N GLN A 67 1.67 -13.17 8.61
CA GLN A 67 0.56 -12.24 8.85
C GLN A 67 0.95 -10.80 8.49
N GLU A 68 2.17 -10.38 8.83
CA GLU A 68 2.66 -9.02 8.58
C GLU A 68 2.84 -8.76 7.07
N GLU A 69 3.36 -9.72 6.29
CA GLU A 69 3.49 -9.60 4.83
C GLU A 69 2.12 -9.52 4.15
N SER A 70 1.17 -10.40 4.54
CA SER A 70 -0.20 -10.35 4.02
C SER A 70 -0.89 -9.03 4.39
N ALA A 71 -0.72 -8.56 5.62
CA ALA A 71 -1.28 -7.30 6.07
C ALA A 71 -0.69 -6.11 5.32
N ALA A 72 0.61 -6.12 4.98
CA ALA A 72 1.23 -5.08 4.16
C ALA A 72 0.63 -5.02 2.75
N ILE A 73 0.44 -6.17 2.10
CA ILE A 73 -0.21 -6.26 0.79
C ILE A 73 -1.67 -5.78 0.90
N ARG A 74 -2.38 -6.19 1.95
CA ARG A 74 -3.77 -5.78 2.18
C ARG A 74 -3.87 -4.28 2.41
N LEU A 75 -3.01 -3.70 3.23
CA LEU A 75 -2.95 -2.27 3.51
C LEU A 75 -2.65 -1.46 2.24
N TYR A 76 -1.78 -1.96 1.38
CA TYR A 76 -1.50 -1.33 0.08
C TYR A 76 -2.70 -1.40 -0.85
N THR A 77 -3.47 -2.49 -0.85
CA THR A 77 -4.54 -2.72 -1.85
C THR A 77 -5.95 -2.34 -1.39
N ILE A 78 -6.17 -2.10 -0.11
CA ILE A 78 -7.49 -1.73 0.42
C ILE A 78 -7.88 -0.31 -0.02
N GLU A 79 -9.07 -0.16 -0.57
CA GLU A 79 -9.67 1.14 -0.86
C GLU A 79 -10.15 1.79 0.44
N TRP A 80 -9.88 3.08 0.58
CA TRP A 80 -10.32 3.83 1.75
C TRP A 80 -11.56 4.63 1.37
N ASP A 81 -12.46 4.84 2.32
CA ASP A 81 -13.63 5.67 2.07
C ASP A 81 -13.18 7.09 1.77
N PRO A 82 -13.62 7.71 0.68
CA PRO A 82 -13.22 9.08 0.35
C PRO A 82 -13.74 10.03 1.43
N ASP A 83 -12.86 10.88 1.95
CA ASP A 83 -13.25 12.05 2.76
C ASP A 83 -13.28 13.29 1.86
N ASP A 84 -14.15 14.25 2.17
CA ASP A 84 -14.32 15.49 1.38
C ASP A 84 -13.00 16.29 1.24
N ASP A 85 -12.05 16.11 2.17
CA ASP A 85 -10.79 16.85 2.25
C ASP A 85 -9.56 16.09 1.68
N ASP A 86 -9.70 14.82 1.26
CA ASP A 86 -8.56 13.99 0.83
C ASP A 86 -8.76 13.30 -0.52
N PRO A 87 -8.18 13.85 -1.61
CA PRO A 87 -8.27 13.23 -2.93
C PRO A 87 -7.41 11.97 -3.09
N HIS A 88 -6.54 11.64 -2.12
CA HIS A 88 -5.68 10.43 -2.14
C HIS A 88 -6.08 9.53 -0.98
N ALA A 89 -7.32 9.04 -1.08
CA ALA A 89 -7.95 8.32 0.02
C ALA A 89 -7.15 7.08 0.43
N SER A 90 -6.43 6.35 -0.45
CA SER A 90 -5.73 5.10 -0.10
C SER A 90 -4.21 5.23 0.04
N LEU A 91 -3.58 4.31 0.80
CA LEU A 91 -2.13 4.25 0.91
C LEU A 91 -1.44 4.05 -0.45
N TYR A 92 -1.99 3.19 -1.32
CA TYR A 92 -1.55 3.00 -2.70
C TYR A 92 -1.42 4.33 -3.45
N SER A 93 -2.49 5.14 -3.45
CA SER A 93 -2.53 6.38 -4.21
C SER A 93 -1.46 7.37 -3.73
N ARG A 94 -1.28 7.47 -2.41
CA ARG A 94 -0.29 8.34 -1.76
C ARG A 94 1.15 7.92 -2.08
N LEU A 95 1.47 6.64 -1.87
CA LEU A 95 2.82 6.12 -2.10
C LEU A 95 3.19 6.19 -3.58
N ASN A 96 2.31 5.71 -4.47
CA ASN A 96 2.60 5.70 -5.90
C ASN A 96 2.73 7.10 -6.46
N ARG A 97 1.91 8.06 -6.02
CA ARG A 97 2.08 9.46 -6.41
C ARG A 97 3.42 10.01 -5.96
N THR A 98 3.80 9.76 -4.70
CA THR A 98 5.05 10.30 -4.12
C THR A 98 6.26 9.71 -4.81
N LEU A 99 6.30 8.39 -4.98
CA LEU A 99 7.41 7.69 -5.62
C LEU A 99 7.54 8.04 -7.10
N LYS A 100 6.43 8.23 -7.83
CA LYS A 100 6.46 8.69 -9.23
C LYS A 100 6.86 10.16 -9.39
N GLN A 101 6.79 10.97 -8.34
CA GLN A 101 7.20 12.39 -8.36
C GLN A 101 8.64 12.61 -7.89
N ALA A 102 9.25 11.61 -7.25
CA ALA A 102 10.59 11.70 -6.69
C ALA A 102 11.71 11.31 -7.68
N ASP A 103 11.35 11.01 -8.94
CA ASP A 103 12.26 10.78 -10.07
C ASP A 103 12.41 12.03 -10.97
#